data_AF-A0A916XPJ0-F1
#
_entry.id   AF-A0A916XPJ0-F1
#
_cell.length_a   1.000
_cell.length_b   1.000
_cell.length_c   1.000
_cell.angle_alpha   90.00
_cell.angle_beta   90.00
_cell.angle_gamma   90.00
#
_symmetry.space_group_name_H-M   'P 1'
#
loop_
_entity.id
_entity.type
_entity.pdbx_description
1 polymer ?
#
loop_
_entity_poly.entity_id
_entity_poly.type
_entity_poly.pdbx_seq_one_letter_code
_entity_poly.pdbx_strand_id
1 'polypeptide(L)'
;MKLKSPILPFAGAAAATTLATLAALVLMSHSGTAGAQTLNPQQDRISDEAIHADHKTYEATQARIKALNDGGRRVADYHLSKAQCWLDVSFHEYTRNDRSAFPQEALDESAKLIKLMEAKASPLPMDTPLVNNAERLRPDLWAKALKLQSHAGFQCVQQRVACGEVELVHAGNESRQQGWRHAKPYVQIAEDQINAAEMEADACAPKPGAAVPVPPVAPVVPVAVEPAKPAHLLANLLFQHDQFAKNKILPASLAQLDETLAKVKREGIQLTEVKLTGFADRTGKPAYNAALAEKRSATVRSYLIAQGIPSSILRVDSKGDAQQIEPCRAGFKALAEELACLTPNRRVEVDFSWAGK
;
A
#
# COMPACT_ATOMS: atom_id res chain seq x y z
N MET A 1 -2.51 -4.93 87.10
CA MET A 1 -1.52 -4.56 88.14
C MET A 1 -0.79 -3.29 87.70
N LYS A 2 -0.40 -2.39 88.62
CA LYS A 2 0.55 -1.25 88.50
C LYS A 2 0.57 -0.45 87.16
N LEU A 3 0.05 0.79 87.01
CA LEU A 3 0.51 2.10 87.58
C LEU A 3 2.02 2.33 87.38
N LYS A 4 2.54 3.43 86.79
CA LYS A 4 2.20 4.89 86.81
C LYS A 4 2.46 5.56 85.41
N SER A 5 1.75 6.59 84.93
CA SER A 5 1.65 8.03 85.32
C SER A 5 2.90 8.87 84.98
N PRO A 6 2.85 10.24 84.91
CA PRO A 6 1.73 11.20 84.98
C PRO A 6 1.27 11.64 83.53
N ILE A 7 0.86 12.85 83.10
CA ILE A 7 0.76 14.25 83.62
C ILE A 7 -0.49 14.98 83.03
N LEU A 8 -0.51 16.33 83.01
CA LEU A 8 -1.56 17.33 82.70
C LEU A 8 -0.88 18.66 82.24
N PRO A 9 -1.55 19.81 81.96
CA PRO A 9 -2.95 20.13 81.60
C PRO A 9 -3.07 21.09 80.36
N PHE A 10 -4.28 21.62 80.10
CA PHE A 10 -4.63 22.78 79.23
C PHE A 10 -4.43 22.63 77.70
N ALA A 11 -4.98 23.50 76.83
CA ALA A 11 -6.35 24.06 76.68
C ALA A 11 -6.38 25.02 75.46
N GLY A 12 -7.56 25.20 74.85
CA GLY A 12 -7.92 26.46 74.18
C GLY A 12 -7.90 26.51 72.64
N ALA A 13 -8.79 27.36 72.13
CA ALA A 13 -8.88 27.97 70.79
C ALA A 13 -8.95 27.06 69.54
N ALA A 14 -10.05 27.19 68.81
CA ALA A 14 -10.13 26.80 67.40
C ALA A 14 -9.56 27.91 66.50
N ALA A 15 -8.95 27.53 65.39
CA ALA A 15 -8.70 28.40 64.25
C ALA A 15 -9.07 27.62 62.97
N ALA A 16 -10.00 28.15 62.17
CA ALA A 16 -10.39 27.53 60.91
C ALA A 16 -9.52 28.09 59.78
N THR A 17 -8.66 27.24 59.21
CA THR A 17 -7.80 27.61 58.08
C THR A 17 -8.23 26.86 56.82
N THR A 18 -8.67 27.59 55.80
CA THR A 18 -9.07 27.04 54.50
C THR A 18 -7.86 26.47 53.76
N LEU A 19 -7.78 25.15 53.59
CA LEU A 19 -6.82 24.56 52.66
C LEU A 19 -7.30 24.81 51.22
N ALA A 20 -6.62 25.73 50.53
CA ALA A 20 -6.68 25.81 49.07
C ALA A 20 -5.90 24.61 48.49
N THR A 21 -6.61 23.62 47.96
CA THR A 21 -6.01 22.46 47.29
C THR A 21 -5.38 22.89 45.97
N LEU A 22 -4.06 23.03 45.92
CA LEU A 22 -3.32 23.17 44.66
C LEU A 22 -3.52 21.89 43.82
N ALA A 23 -4.34 21.99 42.78
CA ALA A 23 -4.42 20.99 41.74
C ALA A 23 -3.15 21.08 40.87
N ALA A 24 -2.07 20.45 41.33
CA ALA A 24 -0.84 20.30 40.56
C ALA A 24 -1.11 19.40 39.35
N LEU A 25 -1.45 20.02 38.21
CA LEU A 25 -1.69 19.31 36.96
C LEU A 25 -0.36 18.76 36.43
N VAL A 26 -0.02 17.53 36.85
CA VAL A 26 1.16 16.83 36.35
C VAL A 26 0.94 16.50 34.88
N LEU A 27 1.47 17.36 34.00
CA LEU A 27 1.69 17.04 32.61
C LEU A 27 2.68 15.89 32.54
N MET A 28 2.15 14.66 32.54
CA MET A 28 2.95 13.46 32.24
C MET A 28 3.30 13.50 30.76
N SER A 29 4.39 14.22 30.46
CA SER A 29 5.10 14.14 29.19
C SER A 29 5.41 12.68 28.92
N HIS A 30 4.63 12.03 28.06
CA HIS A 30 4.89 10.69 27.59
C HIS A 30 6.05 10.76 26.59
N SER A 31 7.26 10.97 27.12
CA SER A 31 8.52 10.74 26.45
C SER A 31 8.63 9.24 26.18
N GLY A 32 7.94 8.79 25.13
CA GLY A 32 7.95 7.40 24.69
C GLY A 32 9.38 6.97 24.43
N THR A 33 9.94 6.20 25.37
CA THR A 33 11.21 5.53 25.16
C THR A 33 11.06 4.65 23.93
N ALA A 34 11.88 4.89 22.91
CA ALA A 34 11.88 4.10 21.69
C ALA A 34 12.34 2.67 22.01
N GLY A 35 11.37 1.83 22.39
CA GLY A 35 11.60 0.42 22.69
C GLY A 35 12.11 -0.30 21.45
N ALA A 36 12.87 -1.37 21.67
CA ALA A 36 13.17 -2.30 20.60
C ALA A 36 11.86 -2.84 20.01
N GLN A 37 11.77 -2.93 18.69
CA GLN A 37 10.57 -3.37 17.98
C GLN A 37 10.53 -4.91 17.97
N THR A 38 10.55 -5.46 19.17
CA THR A 38 10.62 -6.89 19.43
C THR A 38 9.23 -7.41 19.74
N LEU A 39 8.74 -8.30 18.89
CA LEU A 39 7.52 -9.05 19.11
C LEU A 39 7.76 -10.09 20.21
N ASN A 40 6.69 -10.49 20.91
CA ASN A 40 6.73 -11.62 21.83
C ASN A 40 7.25 -12.87 21.11
N PRO A 41 8.03 -13.75 21.77
CA PRO A 41 8.45 -15.01 21.17
C PRO A 41 7.25 -15.87 20.77
N GLN A 42 7.40 -16.71 19.75
CA GLN A 42 6.27 -17.43 19.13
C GLN A 42 5.42 -18.18 20.17
N GLN A 43 6.06 -18.94 21.07
CA GLN A 43 5.35 -19.76 22.07
C GLN A 43 4.53 -18.93 23.08
N ASP A 44 4.82 -17.64 23.23
CA ASP A 44 4.20 -16.74 24.21
C ASP A 44 3.01 -15.96 23.60
N ARG A 45 2.84 -15.99 22.26
CA ARG A 45 1.70 -15.40 21.52
C ARG A 45 0.42 -16.22 21.65
N ILE A 46 0.03 -16.54 22.88
CA ILE A 46 -1.13 -17.40 23.22
C ILE A 46 -2.21 -16.69 24.03
N SER A 47 -1.98 -15.44 24.46
CA SER A 47 -2.95 -14.61 25.17
C SER A 47 -3.27 -13.33 24.39
N ASP A 48 -4.48 -12.81 24.58
CA ASP A 48 -4.91 -11.52 24.02
C ASP A 48 -3.97 -10.38 24.46
N GLU A 49 -3.38 -10.46 25.65
CA GLU A 49 -2.42 -9.48 26.17
C GLU A 49 -1.10 -9.48 25.38
N ALA A 50 -0.54 -10.65 25.06
CA ALA A 50 0.67 -10.75 24.24
C ALA A 50 0.43 -10.29 22.80
N ILE A 51 -0.70 -10.70 22.20
CA ILE A 51 -1.10 -10.28 20.85
C ILE A 51 -1.36 -8.77 20.80
N HIS A 52 -2.00 -8.20 21.82
CA HIS A 52 -2.23 -6.75 21.93
C HIS A 52 -0.93 -5.96 22.15
N ALA A 53 0.07 -6.52 22.85
CA ALA A 53 1.40 -5.93 22.97
C ALA A 53 2.13 -5.91 21.62
N ASP A 54 2.08 -7.01 20.86
CA ASP A 54 2.65 -7.09 19.51
C ASP A 54 1.97 -6.10 18.55
N HIS A 55 0.65 -6.03 18.56
CA HIS A 55 -0.12 -5.06 17.76
C HIS A 55 0.28 -3.61 18.08
N LYS A 56 0.54 -3.28 19.35
CA LYS A 56 1.07 -1.95 19.73
C LYS A 56 2.48 -1.69 19.18
N THR A 57 3.33 -2.70 19.04
CA THR A 57 4.64 -2.58 18.38
C THR A 57 4.47 -2.28 16.88
N TYR A 58 3.50 -2.90 16.21
CA TYR A 58 3.12 -2.54 14.84
C TYR A 58 2.58 -1.11 14.73
N GLU A 59 1.62 -0.72 15.58
CA GLU A 59 1.04 0.63 15.63
C GLU A 59 2.12 1.71 15.89
N ALA A 60 3.04 1.48 16.83
CA ALA A 60 4.14 2.39 17.13
C ALA A 60 5.15 2.51 15.97
N THR A 61 5.37 1.42 15.23
CA THR A 61 6.22 1.44 14.02
C THR A 61 5.54 2.21 12.89
N GLN A 62 4.25 1.96 12.67
CA GLN A 62 3.43 2.69 11.70
C GLN A 62 3.37 4.20 12.01
N ALA A 63 3.29 4.57 13.29
CA ALA A 63 3.31 5.95 13.74
C ALA A 63 4.63 6.67 13.41
N ARG A 64 5.78 5.98 13.46
CA ARG A 64 7.08 6.55 13.06
C ARG A 64 7.20 6.74 11.54
N ILE A 65 6.70 5.79 10.74
CA ILE A 65 6.56 5.97 9.28
C ILE A 65 5.68 7.20 8.99
N LYS A 66 4.55 7.34 9.69
CA LYS A 66 3.67 8.51 9.57
C LYS A 66 4.40 9.81 9.95
N ALA A 67 5.15 9.82 11.06
CA ALA A 67 5.89 11.00 11.50
C ALA A 67 6.97 11.46 10.49
N LEU A 68 7.63 10.52 9.80
CA LEU A 68 8.54 10.84 8.69
C LEU A 68 7.82 11.46 7.49
N ASN A 69 6.60 10.99 7.17
CA ASN A 69 5.76 11.58 6.12
C ASN A 69 5.22 12.96 6.50
N ASP A 70 4.72 13.13 7.73
CA ASP A 70 4.29 14.42 8.28
C ASP A 70 5.46 15.42 8.32
N GLY A 71 6.69 14.93 8.52
CA GLY A 71 7.96 15.67 8.40
C GLY A 71 8.41 15.97 6.96
N GLY A 72 7.60 15.65 5.95
CA GLY A 72 7.80 16.04 4.55
C GLY A 72 8.45 14.99 3.64
N ARG A 73 8.84 13.80 4.15
CA ARG A 73 9.29 12.69 3.29
C ARG A 73 8.07 12.01 2.67
N ARG A 74 7.73 12.33 1.42
CA ARG A 74 6.60 11.73 0.67
C ARG A 74 6.51 10.21 0.90
N VAL A 75 5.31 9.66 1.10
CA VAL A 75 5.09 8.19 1.15
C VAL A 75 5.75 7.44 -0.02
N ALA A 76 5.77 8.05 -1.21
CA ALA A 76 6.37 7.49 -2.43
C ALA A 76 7.91 7.57 -2.50
N ASP A 77 8.60 8.12 -1.49
CA ASP A 77 10.05 7.98 -1.36
C ASP A 77 10.43 6.51 -1.19
N TYR A 78 11.49 6.08 -1.87
CA TYR A 78 11.92 4.67 -1.90
C TYR A 78 12.10 4.08 -0.50
N HIS A 79 12.79 4.77 0.41
CA HIS A 79 13.12 4.24 1.73
C HIS A 79 11.90 4.21 2.66
N LEU A 80 11.00 5.19 2.53
CA LEU A 80 9.76 5.21 3.31
C LEU A 80 8.74 4.18 2.80
N SER A 81 8.61 4.03 1.48
CA SER A 81 7.85 2.94 0.86
C SER A 81 8.39 1.56 1.25
N LYS A 82 9.72 1.38 1.24
CA LYS A 82 10.36 0.10 1.60
C LYS A 82 10.17 -0.22 3.08
N ALA A 83 10.25 0.78 3.96
CA ALA A 83 9.93 0.62 5.38
C ALA A 83 8.46 0.24 5.62
N GLN A 84 7.51 0.86 4.89
CA GLN A 84 6.09 0.50 4.96
C GLN A 84 5.86 -0.93 4.48
N CYS A 85 6.32 -1.28 3.28
CA CYS A 85 6.08 -2.62 2.74
C CYS A 85 6.79 -3.73 3.54
N TRP A 86 7.91 -3.45 4.20
CA TRP A 86 8.48 -4.37 5.20
C TRP A 86 7.60 -4.55 6.45
N LEU A 87 6.97 -3.48 6.93
CA LEU A 87 6.00 -3.53 8.05
C LEU A 87 4.75 -4.32 7.66
N ASP A 88 4.27 -4.12 6.43
CA ASP A 88 3.07 -4.75 5.89
C ASP A 88 3.24 -6.27 5.76
N VAL A 89 4.33 -6.76 5.13
CA VAL A 89 4.58 -8.21 5.02
C VAL A 89 4.90 -8.85 6.37
N SER A 90 5.52 -8.11 7.29
CA SER A 90 5.72 -8.56 8.68
C SER A 90 4.39 -8.78 9.39
N PHE A 91 3.46 -7.82 9.32
CA PHE A 91 2.15 -7.91 9.99
C PHE A 91 1.23 -8.95 9.32
N HIS A 92 1.31 -9.08 8.00
CA HIS A 92 0.60 -10.12 7.24
C HIS A 92 1.02 -11.53 7.67
N GLU A 93 2.31 -11.83 7.72
CA GLU A 93 2.76 -13.16 8.19
C GLU A 93 2.55 -13.36 9.70
N TYR A 94 2.66 -12.30 10.51
CA TYR A 94 2.26 -12.34 11.92
C TYR A 94 0.80 -12.77 12.10
N THR A 95 -0.13 -12.10 11.41
CA THR A 95 -1.57 -12.37 11.52
C THR A 95 -1.99 -13.69 10.87
N ARG A 96 -1.18 -14.23 9.95
CA ARG A 96 -1.29 -15.61 9.44
C ARG A 96 -0.72 -16.67 10.38
N ASN A 97 -0.14 -16.29 11.52
CA ASN A 97 0.53 -17.18 12.48
C ASN A 97 1.76 -17.88 11.87
N ASP A 98 2.57 -17.16 11.09
CA ASP A 98 3.94 -17.59 10.74
C ASP A 98 4.75 -17.73 12.04
N ARG A 99 5.35 -18.91 12.22
CA ARG A 99 6.10 -19.33 13.40
C ARG A 99 7.61 -19.27 13.21
N SER A 100 8.06 -18.85 12.03
CA SER A 100 9.45 -18.63 11.70
C SER A 100 9.94 -17.27 12.21
N ALA A 101 11.17 -16.89 11.84
CA ALA A 101 11.72 -15.59 12.19
C ALA A 101 11.20 -14.45 11.29
N PHE A 102 10.50 -14.74 10.18
CA PHE A 102 10.14 -13.75 9.16
C PHE A 102 9.39 -12.53 9.70
N PRO A 103 8.36 -12.65 10.56
CA PRO A 103 7.67 -11.47 11.09
C PRO A 103 8.60 -10.53 11.86
N GLN A 104 9.55 -11.07 12.65
CA GLN A 104 10.49 -10.25 13.41
C GLN A 104 11.55 -9.63 12.49
N GLU A 105 12.21 -10.43 11.64
CA GLU A 105 13.27 -9.92 10.76
C GLU A 105 12.76 -8.88 9.75
N ALA A 106 11.53 -9.04 9.22
CA ALA A 106 10.89 -8.04 8.36
C ALA A 106 10.54 -6.74 9.13
N LEU A 107 10.10 -6.85 10.39
CA LEU A 107 9.89 -5.70 11.27
C LEU A 107 11.20 -4.97 11.58
N ASP A 108 12.29 -5.71 11.78
CA ASP A 108 13.62 -5.15 12.03
C ASP A 108 14.20 -4.42 10.80
N GLU A 109 13.93 -4.89 9.58
CA GLU A 109 14.31 -4.15 8.36
C GLU A 109 13.47 -2.88 8.15
N SER A 110 12.17 -2.89 8.51
CA SER A 110 11.37 -1.66 8.60
C SER A 110 11.95 -0.69 9.65
N ALA A 111 12.21 -1.18 10.86
CA ALA A 111 12.78 -0.44 11.98
C ALA A 111 14.13 0.23 11.65
N LYS A 112 15.01 -0.52 10.98
CA LYS A 112 16.33 -0.10 10.48
C LYS A 112 16.21 1.08 9.51
N LEU A 113 15.35 0.98 8.50
CA LEU A 113 15.12 2.06 7.54
C LEU A 113 14.53 3.31 8.21
N ILE A 114 13.52 3.14 9.07
CA ILE A 114 12.90 4.23 9.85
C ILE A 114 13.97 4.96 10.68
N LYS A 115 14.75 4.22 11.46
CA LYS A 115 15.81 4.77 12.33
C LYS A 115 16.87 5.56 11.56
N LEU A 116 17.26 5.08 10.37
CA LEU A 116 18.21 5.77 9.52
C LEU A 116 17.62 7.07 8.90
N MET A 117 16.34 7.06 8.54
CA MET A 117 15.63 8.26 8.07
C MET A 117 15.41 9.30 9.18
N GLU A 118 15.04 8.87 10.39
CA GLU A 118 14.93 9.72 11.60
C GLU A 118 16.27 10.37 11.95
N ALA A 119 17.36 9.61 11.91
CA ALA A 119 18.73 10.09 12.10
C ALA A 119 19.28 10.93 10.93
N LYS A 120 18.50 11.08 9.84
CA LYS A 120 18.90 11.78 8.60
C LYS A 120 20.21 11.26 8.00
N ALA A 121 20.44 9.95 8.10
CA ALA A 121 21.63 9.30 7.57
C ALA A 121 21.71 9.43 6.04
N SER A 122 22.94 9.53 5.51
CA SER A 122 23.20 9.64 4.07
C SER A 122 24.57 9.02 3.73
N PRO A 123 24.68 8.13 2.73
CA PRO A 123 23.57 7.53 1.98
C PRO A 123 22.69 6.63 2.87
N LEU A 124 21.46 6.37 2.42
CA LEU A 124 20.59 5.34 2.97
C LEU A 124 20.84 4.01 2.23
N PRO A 125 20.65 2.85 2.89
CA PRO A 125 20.86 1.53 2.27
C PRO A 125 19.77 1.23 1.23
N MET A 126 20.19 0.82 0.04
CA MET A 126 19.31 0.47 -1.06
C MET A 126 18.96 -1.03 -1.10
N ASP A 127 19.71 -1.88 -0.40
CA ASP A 127 19.64 -3.34 -0.44
C ASP A 127 18.32 -3.93 0.10
N THR A 128 18.07 -5.19 -0.23
CA THR A 128 16.93 -6.00 0.24
C THR A 128 17.47 -7.35 0.72
N PRO A 129 17.70 -7.52 2.03
CA PRO A 129 18.19 -8.79 2.55
C PRO A 129 17.10 -9.88 2.48
N LEU A 130 17.53 -11.13 2.27
CA LEU A 130 16.66 -12.30 2.25
C LEU A 130 16.40 -12.80 3.67
N VAL A 131 15.58 -12.06 4.41
CA VAL A 131 15.19 -12.38 5.79
C VAL A 131 14.56 -13.77 5.91
N ASN A 132 14.68 -14.39 7.09
CA ASN A 132 14.30 -15.79 7.36
C ASN A 132 14.90 -16.80 6.36
N ASN A 133 16.07 -16.47 5.77
CA ASN A 133 16.72 -17.24 4.70
C ASN A 133 15.82 -17.45 3.47
N ALA A 134 14.94 -16.49 3.14
CA ALA A 134 14.01 -16.56 2.02
C ALA A 134 14.67 -16.97 0.68
N GLU A 135 13.97 -17.79 -0.11
CA GLU A 135 14.46 -18.25 -1.41
C GLU A 135 14.57 -17.08 -2.41
N ARG A 136 15.68 -16.96 -3.15
CA ARG A 136 15.86 -15.91 -4.16
C ARG A 136 15.13 -16.22 -5.47
N LEU A 137 13.81 -16.27 -5.41
CA LEU A 137 12.92 -16.42 -6.56
C LEU A 137 13.12 -15.29 -7.59
N ARG A 138 12.75 -15.58 -8.85
CA ARG A 138 12.69 -14.61 -9.96
C ARG A 138 13.92 -13.67 -10.05
N PRO A 139 15.12 -14.21 -10.30
CA PRO A 139 16.34 -13.39 -10.47
C PRO A 139 16.21 -12.36 -11.61
N ASP A 140 15.31 -12.58 -12.57
CA ASP A 140 14.92 -11.63 -13.61
C ASP A 140 14.21 -10.38 -13.05
N LEU A 141 13.27 -10.54 -12.11
CA LEU A 141 12.58 -9.41 -11.48
C LEU A 141 13.53 -8.62 -10.57
N TRP A 142 14.41 -9.30 -9.84
CA TRP A 142 15.50 -8.65 -9.10
C TRP A 142 16.43 -7.82 -10.00
N ALA A 143 16.74 -8.32 -11.21
CA ALA A 143 17.57 -7.59 -12.17
C ALA A 143 16.83 -6.38 -12.75
N LYS A 144 15.52 -6.48 -13.01
CA LYS A 144 14.68 -5.33 -13.38
C LYS A 144 14.65 -4.27 -12.29
N ALA A 145 14.42 -4.66 -11.04
CA ALA A 145 14.38 -3.73 -9.90
C ALA A 145 15.70 -2.95 -9.75
N LEU A 146 16.84 -3.64 -9.78
CA LEU A 146 18.17 -3.02 -9.73
C LEU A 146 18.43 -2.06 -10.92
N LYS A 147 18.01 -2.44 -12.14
CA LYS A 147 18.06 -1.56 -13.32
C LYS A 147 17.20 -0.31 -13.11
N LEU A 148 16.02 -0.45 -12.50
CA LEU A 148 15.10 0.66 -12.25
C LEU A 148 15.59 1.63 -11.18
N GLN A 149 16.30 1.16 -10.14
CA GLN A 149 17.00 2.03 -9.18
C GLN A 149 17.99 3.00 -9.87
N SER A 150 18.56 2.59 -11.01
CA SER A 150 19.50 3.40 -11.80
C SER A 150 18.84 4.17 -12.95
N HIS A 151 17.50 4.15 -13.08
CA HIS A 151 16.82 4.70 -14.24
C HIS A 151 16.50 6.21 -14.11
N ALA A 152 16.51 6.94 -15.24
CA ALA A 152 16.22 8.37 -15.26
C ALA A 152 14.80 8.73 -14.76
N GLY A 153 13.86 7.78 -14.84
CA GLY A 153 12.51 7.91 -14.28
C GLY A 153 12.31 7.31 -12.89
N PHE A 154 13.37 6.87 -12.19
CA PHE A 154 13.26 6.19 -10.90
C PHE A 154 12.42 6.97 -9.88
N GLN A 155 12.56 8.30 -9.87
CA GLN A 155 11.87 9.25 -8.98
C GLN A 155 10.33 9.17 -8.94
N CYS A 156 9.68 8.63 -9.98
CA CYS A 156 8.24 8.35 -9.97
C CYS A 156 7.92 6.96 -9.41
N VAL A 157 8.74 5.97 -9.74
CA VAL A 157 8.45 4.53 -9.51
C VAL A 157 9.07 3.96 -8.24
N GLN A 158 9.77 4.78 -7.47
CA GLN A 158 10.43 4.45 -6.20
C GLN A 158 9.58 3.51 -5.31
N GLN A 159 8.30 3.82 -5.09
CA GLN A 159 7.39 2.99 -4.29
C GLN A 159 7.18 1.59 -4.85
N ARG A 160 6.96 1.47 -6.16
CA ARG A 160 6.72 0.18 -6.82
C ARG A 160 7.93 -0.72 -6.76
N VAL A 161 9.13 -0.15 -7.00
CA VAL A 161 10.39 -0.89 -6.92
C VAL A 161 10.65 -1.34 -5.48
N ALA A 162 10.52 -0.44 -4.50
CA ALA A 162 10.67 -0.75 -3.09
C ALA A 162 9.78 -1.90 -2.61
N CYS A 163 8.48 -1.83 -2.90
CA CYS A 163 7.51 -2.84 -2.45
C CYS A 163 7.59 -4.13 -3.28
N GLY A 164 7.86 -4.04 -4.58
CA GLY A 164 8.09 -5.22 -5.43
C GLY A 164 9.32 -6.02 -4.98
N GLU A 165 10.40 -5.36 -4.55
CA GLU A 165 11.56 -6.04 -3.96
C GLU A 165 11.24 -6.74 -2.63
N VAL A 166 10.46 -6.11 -1.75
CA VAL A 166 10.02 -6.74 -0.48
C VAL A 166 9.12 -7.94 -0.73
N GLU A 167 8.18 -7.84 -1.69
CA GLU A 167 7.31 -8.95 -2.09
C GLU A 167 8.08 -10.11 -2.74
N LEU A 168 9.24 -9.87 -3.38
CA LEU A 168 10.13 -10.97 -3.79
C LEU A 168 10.73 -11.73 -2.60
N VAL A 169 11.01 -11.06 -1.47
CA VAL A 169 11.47 -11.74 -0.25
C VAL A 169 10.33 -12.47 0.45
N HIS A 170 9.15 -11.86 0.51
CA HIS A 170 7.94 -12.48 1.04
C HIS A 170 7.53 -13.74 0.25
N ALA A 171 7.56 -13.67 -1.08
CA ALA A 171 7.40 -14.85 -1.93
C ALA A 171 8.48 -15.92 -1.68
N GLY A 172 9.72 -15.50 -1.43
CA GLY A 172 10.84 -16.37 -1.07
C GLY A 172 10.68 -17.06 0.29
N ASN A 173 10.07 -16.39 1.27
CA ASN A 173 9.67 -16.97 2.55
C ASN A 173 8.62 -18.07 2.32
N GLU A 174 7.57 -17.74 1.58
CA GLU A 174 6.47 -18.65 1.31
C GLU A 174 6.85 -19.86 0.46
N SER A 175 7.80 -19.72 -0.47
CA SER A 175 8.37 -20.86 -1.19
C SER A 175 9.18 -21.76 -0.26
N ARG A 176 10.00 -21.17 0.62
CA ARG A 176 10.82 -21.92 1.58
C ARG A 176 9.99 -22.68 2.62
N GLN A 177 8.87 -22.10 3.08
CA GLN A 177 8.03 -22.71 4.13
C GLN A 177 6.93 -23.61 3.56
N GLN A 178 6.24 -23.18 2.51
CA GLN A 178 4.99 -23.82 2.03
C GLN A 178 5.03 -24.18 0.53
N GLY A 179 6.14 -23.88 -0.17
CA GLY A 179 6.37 -24.22 -1.56
C GLY A 179 5.68 -23.30 -2.57
N TRP A 180 6.03 -23.49 -3.85
CA TRP A 180 5.64 -22.61 -4.97
C TRP A 180 4.15 -22.22 -5.05
N ARG A 181 3.23 -23.10 -4.62
CA ARG A 181 1.79 -22.80 -4.62
C ARG A 181 1.41 -21.63 -3.70
N HIS A 182 2.12 -21.47 -2.59
CA HIS A 182 1.92 -20.39 -1.62
C HIS A 182 2.72 -19.14 -2.01
N ALA A 183 3.88 -19.33 -2.65
CA ALA A 183 4.67 -18.22 -3.20
C ALA A 183 4.01 -17.51 -4.41
N LYS A 184 3.30 -18.24 -5.29
CA LYS A 184 2.82 -17.69 -6.59
C LYS A 184 2.07 -16.35 -6.46
N PRO A 185 1.12 -16.13 -5.53
CA PRO A 185 0.42 -14.85 -5.41
C PRO A 185 1.38 -13.67 -5.16
N TYR A 186 2.34 -13.83 -4.26
CA TYR A 186 3.32 -12.80 -3.91
C TYR A 186 4.35 -12.58 -5.04
N VAL A 187 4.73 -13.64 -5.76
CA VAL A 187 5.48 -13.50 -7.02
C VAL A 187 4.71 -12.66 -8.06
N GLN A 188 3.39 -12.84 -8.17
CA GLN A 188 2.57 -12.04 -9.10
C GLN A 188 2.49 -10.57 -8.65
N ILE A 189 2.31 -10.30 -7.35
CA ILE A 189 2.31 -8.94 -6.81
C ILE A 189 3.66 -8.24 -7.10
N ALA A 190 4.78 -8.92 -6.85
CA ALA A 190 6.10 -8.41 -7.19
C ALA A 190 6.28 -8.17 -8.70
N GLU A 191 5.82 -9.10 -9.53
CA GLU A 191 5.88 -8.99 -10.99
C GLU A 191 5.04 -7.82 -11.52
N ASP A 192 3.82 -7.64 -11.03
CA ASP A 192 2.91 -6.56 -11.41
C ASP A 192 3.49 -5.20 -11.00
N GLN A 193 4.05 -5.07 -9.78
CA GLN A 193 4.70 -3.85 -9.33
C GLN A 193 5.95 -3.51 -10.16
N ILE A 194 6.83 -4.48 -10.41
CA ILE A 194 8.10 -4.26 -11.13
C ILE A 194 7.86 -4.01 -12.63
N ASN A 195 6.88 -4.68 -13.25
CA ASN A 195 6.49 -4.41 -14.65
C ASN A 195 5.79 -3.06 -14.79
N ALA A 196 4.91 -2.68 -13.86
CA ALA A 196 4.32 -1.34 -13.84
C ALA A 196 5.39 -0.26 -13.61
N ALA A 197 6.39 -0.52 -12.77
CA ALA A 197 7.55 0.36 -12.59
C ALA A 197 8.38 0.50 -13.86
N GLU A 198 8.58 -0.56 -14.64
CA GLU A 198 9.28 -0.47 -15.92
C GLU A 198 8.52 0.41 -16.94
N MET A 199 7.20 0.21 -17.07
CA MET A 199 6.35 1.02 -17.95
C MET A 199 6.25 2.50 -17.52
N GLU A 200 6.15 2.76 -16.21
CA GLU A 200 5.99 4.12 -15.67
C GLU A 200 7.31 4.90 -15.64
N ALA A 201 8.46 4.23 -15.47
CA ALA A 201 9.76 4.91 -15.44
C ALA A 201 10.16 5.49 -16.80
N ASP A 202 9.80 4.84 -17.91
CA ASP A 202 10.02 5.39 -19.26
C ASP A 202 9.15 6.63 -19.52
N ALA A 203 7.93 6.67 -18.97
CA ALA A 203 7.03 7.83 -19.06
C ALA A 203 7.43 8.99 -18.12
N CYS A 204 8.11 8.67 -17.01
CA CYS A 204 8.63 9.62 -16.03
C CYS A 204 9.97 10.26 -16.43
N ALA A 205 10.79 9.55 -17.20
CA ALA A 205 12.12 10.02 -17.59
C ALA A 205 12.03 11.39 -18.29
N PRO A 206 12.83 12.40 -17.88
CA PRO A 206 12.85 13.68 -18.57
C PRO A 206 13.32 13.45 -20.00
N LYS A 207 12.45 13.75 -20.97
CA LYS A 207 12.76 13.60 -22.41
C LYS A 207 14.09 14.32 -22.70
N PRO A 208 15.07 13.64 -23.34
CA PRO A 208 16.31 14.30 -23.74
C PRO A 208 15.99 15.55 -24.55
N GLY A 209 16.36 16.71 -24.02
CA GLY A 209 16.03 17.98 -24.63
C GLY A 209 16.65 18.05 -26.03
N ALA A 210 15.84 18.27 -27.05
CA ALA A 210 16.34 18.79 -28.32
C ALA A 210 17.06 20.10 -27.99
N ALA A 211 18.37 20.15 -28.23
CA ALA A 211 19.18 21.31 -27.90
C ALA A 211 18.79 22.49 -28.77
N VAL A 212 17.85 23.32 -28.29
CA VAL A 212 17.47 24.57 -28.93
C VAL A 212 18.68 25.51 -28.85
N PRO A 213 19.32 25.88 -29.98
CA PRO A 213 20.43 26.82 -29.94
C PRO A 213 19.90 28.18 -29.49
N VAL A 214 20.42 28.68 -28.37
CA VAL A 214 19.94 29.91 -27.71
C VAL A 214 20.13 31.12 -28.65
N PRO A 215 19.04 31.76 -29.14
CA PRO A 215 19.16 33.02 -29.88
C PRO A 215 19.53 34.15 -28.91
N PRO A 216 20.18 35.24 -29.37
CA PRO A 216 20.44 36.39 -28.53
C PRO A 216 19.15 36.99 -27.96
N VAL A 217 19.22 37.48 -26.72
CA VAL A 217 18.05 37.81 -25.89
C VAL A 217 17.16 38.90 -26.52
N ALA A 218 15.95 38.49 -26.91
CA ALA A 218 14.81 39.38 -27.16
C ALA A 218 14.08 39.70 -25.83
N PRO A 219 13.37 40.84 -25.71
CA PRO A 219 12.71 41.23 -24.46
C PRO A 219 11.65 40.23 -24.00
N VAL A 220 11.55 40.05 -22.68
CA VAL A 220 10.76 38.99 -22.04
C VAL A 220 9.26 39.25 -22.19
N VAL A 221 8.58 38.38 -22.97
CA VAL A 221 7.13 38.15 -22.84
C VAL A 221 6.87 37.17 -21.68
N PRO A 222 5.78 37.34 -20.91
CA PRO A 222 5.46 36.44 -19.80
C PRO A 222 5.19 35.02 -20.30
N VAL A 223 5.89 34.04 -19.73
CA VAL A 223 5.74 32.63 -20.07
C VAL A 223 4.37 32.14 -19.62
N ALA A 224 3.56 31.64 -20.56
CA ALA A 224 2.33 30.95 -20.24
C ALA A 224 2.66 29.62 -19.52
N VAL A 225 2.05 29.39 -18.36
CA VAL A 225 2.24 28.15 -17.58
C VAL A 225 1.64 26.99 -18.37
N GLU A 226 2.46 25.98 -18.70
CA GLU A 226 1.99 24.74 -19.33
C GLU A 226 1.06 24.00 -18.35
N PRO A 227 -0.15 23.57 -18.78
CA PRO A 227 -1.12 22.99 -17.86
C PRO A 227 -0.63 21.67 -17.26
N ALA A 228 -0.78 21.53 -15.94
CA ALA A 228 -0.40 20.31 -15.22
C ALA A 228 -1.12 19.08 -15.80
N LYS A 229 -0.37 17.98 -15.98
CA LYS A 229 -0.94 16.71 -16.45
C LYS A 229 -1.99 16.20 -15.46
N PRO A 230 -3.06 15.52 -15.91
CA PRO A 230 -3.97 14.84 -15.01
C PRO A 230 -3.25 13.81 -14.13
N ALA A 231 -3.69 13.71 -12.88
CA ALA A 231 -3.35 12.63 -11.99
C ALA A 231 -4.40 11.51 -12.10
N HIS A 232 -4.00 10.26 -11.84
CA HIS A 232 -4.78 9.06 -12.13
C HIS A 232 -4.83 8.10 -10.92
N LEU A 233 -5.91 7.32 -10.82
CA LEU A 233 -6.09 6.24 -9.85
C LEU A 233 -6.86 5.09 -10.50
N LEU A 234 -6.30 3.89 -10.46
CA LEU A 234 -6.85 2.71 -11.15
C LEU A 234 -7.53 1.74 -10.18
N ALA A 235 -8.66 1.16 -10.59
CA ALA A 235 -9.31 0.03 -9.92
C ALA A 235 -9.79 -1.03 -10.93
N ASN A 236 -9.83 -2.30 -10.52
CA ASN A 236 -10.25 -3.42 -11.37
C ASN A 236 -11.46 -4.14 -10.76
N LEU A 237 -12.54 -4.29 -11.53
CA LEU A 237 -13.72 -5.07 -11.14
C LEU A 237 -13.77 -6.37 -11.93
N LEU A 238 -13.70 -7.50 -11.24
CA LEU A 238 -13.65 -8.84 -11.85
C LEU A 238 -15.04 -9.46 -11.89
N PHE A 239 -15.35 -10.21 -12.95
CA PHE A 239 -16.66 -10.83 -13.16
C PHE A 239 -16.59 -12.36 -13.20
N GLN A 240 -17.68 -13.00 -12.77
CA GLN A 240 -17.91 -14.42 -13.01
C GLN A 240 -17.95 -14.72 -14.51
N HIS A 241 -17.60 -15.96 -14.90
CA HIS A 241 -17.60 -16.40 -16.29
C HIS A 241 -18.99 -16.26 -16.92
N ASP A 242 -19.04 -15.74 -18.15
CA ASP A 242 -20.25 -15.37 -18.90
C ASP A 242 -21.24 -14.42 -18.15
N GLN A 243 -20.79 -13.66 -17.15
CA GLN A 243 -21.66 -12.73 -16.42
C GLN A 243 -21.25 -11.27 -16.57
N PHE A 244 -22.24 -10.38 -16.48
CA PHE A 244 -22.08 -8.92 -16.53
C PHE A 244 -22.88 -8.16 -15.44
N ALA A 245 -23.82 -8.79 -14.73
CA ALA A 245 -24.66 -8.11 -13.74
C ALA A 245 -23.90 -7.75 -12.44
N LYS A 246 -24.37 -6.72 -11.71
CA LYS A 246 -23.69 -6.22 -10.49
C LYS A 246 -23.47 -7.33 -9.44
N ASN A 247 -24.46 -8.18 -9.21
CA ASN A 247 -24.39 -9.31 -8.27
C ASN A 247 -23.53 -10.50 -8.78
N LYS A 248 -22.80 -10.33 -9.88
CA LYS A 248 -21.86 -11.28 -10.48
C LYS A 248 -20.44 -10.72 -10.58
N ILE A 249 -20.21 -9.52 -10.06
CA ILE A 249 -18.89 -8.98 -9.74
C ILE A 249 -18.34 -9.78 -8.54
N LEU A 250 -17.04 -10.07 -8.53
CA LEU A 250 -16.37 -10.72 -7.39
C LEU A 250 -16.35 -9.76 -6.18
N PRO A 251 -16.87 -10.14 -5.00
CA PRO A 251 -17.08 -9.21 -3.88
C PRO A 251 -15.85 -8.40 -3.47
N ALA A 252 -14.67 -9.00 -3.41
CA ALA A 252 -13.43 -8.30 -3.09
C ALA A 252 -13.10 -7.16 -4.09
N SER A 253 -13.34 -7.39 -5.38
CA SER A 253 -13.10 -6.38 -6.42
C SER A 253 -14.13 -5.23 -6.41
N LEU A 254 -15.34 -5.49 -5.90
CA LEU A 254 -16.33 -4.44 -5.65
C LEU A 254 -15.97 -3.62 -4.39
N ALA A 255 -15.57 -4.29 -3.31
CA ALA A 255 -15.11 -3.64 -2.08
C ALA A 255 -13.88 -2.74 -2.33
N GLN A 256 -12.96 -3.15 -3.20
CA GLN A 256 -11.80 -2.33 -3.58
C GLN A 256 -12.20 -1.06 -4.35
N LEU A 257 -13.24 -1.13 -5.20
CA LEU A 257 -13.81 0.06 -5.84
C LEU A 257 -14.47 0.97 -4.80
N ASP A 258 -15.21 0.41 -3.85
CA ASP A 258 -15.88 1.19 -2.80
C ASP A 258 -14.88 1.89 -1.86
N GLU A 259 -13.75 1.25 -1.54
CA GLU A 259 -12.63 1.90 -0.85
C GLU A 259 -12.00 3.02 -1.71
N THR A 260 -11.78 2.77 -3.01
CA THR A 260 -11.28 3.78 -3.96
C THR A 260 -12.18 5.02 -3.98
N LEU A 261 -13.49 4.81 -4.03
CA LEU A 261 -14.49 5.89 -3.97
C LEU A 261 -14.51 6.60 -2.61
N ALA A 262 -14.35 5.86 -1.51
CA ALA A 262 -14.21 6.44 -0.18
C ALA A 262 -12.90 7.24 -0.01
N LYS A 263 -11.81 6.85 -0.68
CA LYS A 263 -10.55 7.62 -0.74
C LYS A 263 -10.75 8.93 -1.49
N VAL A 264 -11.28 8.89 -2.71
CA VAL A 264 -11.63 10.08 -3.52
C VAL A 264 -12.47 11.08 -2.72
N LYS A 265 -13.50 10.59 -2.00
CA LYS A 265 -14.38 11.41 -1.16
C LYS A 265 -13.65 11.99 0.07
N ARG A 266 -12.81 11.20 0.77
CA ARG A 266 -12.02 11.65 1.93
C ARG A 266 -10.95 12.69 1.57
N GLU A 267 -10.31 12.55 0.41
CA GLU A 267 -9.24 13.42 -0.06
C GLU A 267 -9.74 14.65 -0.84
N GLY A 268 -11.06 14.78 -1.02
CA GLY A 268 -11.69 15.93 -1.70
C GLY A 268 -11.40 16.01 -3.20
N ILE A 269 -11.02 14.89 -3.83
CA ILE A 269 -10.54 14.83 -5.21
C ILE A 269 -11.66 15.20 -6.20
N GLN A 270 -11.42 16.23 -7.01
CA GLN A 270 -12.36 16.71 -8.02
C GLN A 270 -12.12 16.02 -9.36
N LEU A 271 -12.79 14.88 -9.57
CA LEU A 271 -12.64 14.05 -10.77
C LEU A 271 -13.06 14.79 -12.04
N THR A 272 -12.18 14.79 -13.05
CA THR A 272 -12.40 15.43 -14.36
C THR A 272 -12.95 14.44 -15.39
N GLU A 273 -12.48 13.20 -15.37
CA GLU A 273 -12.97 12.10 -16.21
C GLU A 273 -12.79 10.76 -15.50
N VAL A 274 -13.73 9.84 -15.67
CA VAL A 274 -13.65 8.46 -15.19
C VAL A 274 -13.87 7.51 -16.36
N LYS A 275 -12.82 6.83 -16.82
CA LYS A 275 -12.86 5.94 -17.97
C LYS A 275 -13.07 4.49 -17.53
N LEU A 276 -14.04 3.82 -18.17
CA LEU A 276 -14.39 2.42 -17.91
C LEU A 276 -14.06 1.58 -19.14
N THR A 277 -13.04 0.72 -19.07
CA THR A 277 -12.63 -0.15 -20.18
C THR A 277 -13.00 -1.60 -19.88
N GLY A 278 -13.89 -2.18 -20.67
CA GLY A 278 -14.41 -3.53 -20.45
C GLY A 278 -13.64 -4.61 -21.20
N PHE A 279 -13.47 -5.76 -20.55
CA PHE A 279 -12.77 -6.92 -21.10
C PHE A 279 -13.54 -8.24 -20.85
N ALA A 280 -13.21 -9.23 -21.65
CA ALA A 280 -13.64 -10.62 -21.55
C ALA A 280 -12.42 -11.54 -21.61
N ASP A 281 -12.59 -12.78 -21.15
CA ASP A 281 -11.58 -13.81 -21.39
C ASP A 281 -11.71 -14.39 -22.80
N ARG A 282 -10.67 -15.11 -23.25
CA ARG A 282 -10.60 -15.73 -24.58
C ARG A 282 -11.60 -16.87 -24.86
N THR A 283 -12.59 -17.12 -24.01
CA THR A 283 -13.63 -18.13 -24.28
C THR A 283 -14.82 -17.51 -25.03
N GLY A 284 -15.43 -18.25 -25.95
CA GLY A 284 -16.55 -17.74 -26.77
C GLY A 284 -16.12 -17.20 -28.14
N LYS A 285 -16.81 -16.17 -28.63
CA LYS A 285 -16.59 -15.55 -29.96
C LYS A 285 -16.26 -14.07 -29.79
N PRO A 286 -15.31 -13.47 -30.53
CA PRO A 286 -14.92 -12.07 -30.35
C PRO A 286 -16.08 -11.06 -30.38
N ALA A 287 -17.05 -11.21 -31.29
CA ALA A 287 -18.23 -10.34 -31.34
C ALA A 287 -19.15 -10.47 -30.11
N TYR A 288 -19.25 -11.66 -29.51
CA TYR A 288 -19.96 -11.88 -28.25
C TYR A 288 -19.18 -11.27 -27.07
N ASN A 289 -17.86 -11.47 -27.07
CA ASN A 289 -16.96 -10.99 -26.03
C ASN A 289 -16.89 -9.46 -25.98
N ALA A 290 -16.90 -8.77 -27.14
CA ALA A 290 -17.03 -7.32 -27.23
C ALA A 290 -18.33 -6.80 -26.58
N ALA A 291 -19.47 -7.45 -26.87
CA ALA A 291 -20.77 -7.08 -26.31
C ALA A 291 -20.91 -7.46 -24.81
N LEU A 292 -20.27 -8.53 -24.35
CA LEU A 292 -20.21 -8.89 -22.93
C LEU A 292 -19.36 -7.89 -22.14
N ALA A 293 -18.20 -7.51 -22.68
CA ALA A 293 -17.33 -6.48 -22.13
C ALA A 293 -18.03 -5.10 -22.05
N GLU A 294 -18.78 -4.71 -23.08
CA GLU A 294 -19.58 -3.48 -23.09
C GLU A 294 -20.66 -3.49 -21.98
N LYS A 295 -21.41 -4.60 -21.83
CA LYS A 295 -22.40 -4.78 -20.75
C LYS A 295 -21.78 -4.70 -19.35
N ARG A 296 -20.53 -5.16 -19.17
CA ARG A 296 -19.79 -5.01 -17.92
C ARG A 296 -19.46 -3.54 -17.66
N SER A 297 -18.90 -2.81 -18.63
CA SER A 297 -18.64 -1.37 -18.50
C SER A 297 -19.91 -0.57 -18.22
N ALA A 298 -21.04 -0.90 -18.87
CA ALA A 298 -22.33 -0.27 -18.61
C ALA A 298 -22.87 -0.55 -17.19
N THR A 299 -22.62 -1.75 -16.66
CA THR A 299 -22.98 -2.11 -15.27
C THR A 299 -22.14 -1.34 -14.26
N VAL A 300 -20.83 -1.20 -14.49
CA VAL A 300 -19.95 -0.38 -13.64
C VAL A 300 -20.30 1.11 -13.75
N ARG A 301 -20.64 1.62 -14.94
CA ARG A 301 -21.16 2.98 -15.14
C ARG A 301 -22.40 3.25 -14.29
N SER A 302 -23.36 2.34 -14.33
CA SER A 302 -24.60 2.42 -13.53
C SER A 302 -24.31 2.39 -12.03
N TYR A 303 -23.32 1.60 -11.61
CA TYR A 303 -22.89 1.54 -10.21
C TYR A 303 -22.23 2.84 -9.73
N LEU A 304 -21.33 3.41 -10.53
CA LEU A 304 -20.64 4.67 -10.20
C LEU A 304 -21.61 5.84 -10.13
N ILE A 305 -22.62 5.91 -11.01
CA ILE A 305 -23.70 6.89 -10.93
C ILE A 305 -24.48 6.74 -9.62
N ALA A 306 -24.82 5.51 -9.22
CA ALA A 306 -25.48 5.26 -7.92
C ALA A 306 -24.60 5.59 -6.70
N GLN A 307 -23.27 5.60 -6.85
CA GLN A 307 -22.31 6.06 -5.84
C GLN A 307 -22.05 7.58 -5.85
N GLY A 308 -22.75 8.33 -6.72
CA GLY A 308 -22.70 9.79 -6.81
C GLY A 308 -21.72 10.36 -7.85
N ILE A 309 -21.12 9.54 -8.71
CA ILE A 309 -20.23 10.01 -9.78
C ILE A 309 -21.05 10.58 -10.95
N PRO A 310 -20.82 11.83 -11.40
CA PRO A 310 -21.59 12.42 -12.49
C PRO A 310 -21.50 11.64 -13.80
N SER A 311 -22.64 11.42 -14.46
CA SER A 311 -22.71 10.74 -15.75
C SER A 311 -21.98 11.47 -16.89
N SER A 312 -21.77 12.78 -16.73
CA SER A 312 -21.05 13.67 -17.65
C SER A 312 -19.53 13.41 -17.68
N ILE A 313 -18.92 12.98 -16.59
CA ILE A 313 -17.48 12.67 -16.53
C ILE A 313 -17.17 11.20 -16.83
N LEU A 314 -18.18 10.32 -16.87
CA LEU A 314 -18.00 8.90 -17.14
C LEU A 314 -17.84 8.63 -18.65
N ARG A 315 -16.79 7.90 -19.04
CA ARG A 315 -16.59 7.30 -20.37
C ARG A 315 -16.72 5.79 -20.31
N VAL A 316 -17.19 5.18 -21.39
CA VAL A 316 -17.27 3.72 -21.55
C VAL A 316 -16.54 3.34 -22.83
N ASP A 317 -15.70 2.32 -22.71
CA ASP A 317 -14.92 1.68 -23.76
C ASP A 317 -15.03 0.15 -23.58
N SER A 318 -14.79 -0.60 -24.66
CA SER A 318 -14.77 -2.06 -24.68
C SER A 318 -13.61 -2.54 -25.56
N LYS A 319 -12.93 -3.59 -25.11
CA LYS A 319 -11.87 -4.28 -25.87
C LYS A 319 -12.21 -5.74 -26.17
N GLY A 320 -13.36 -6.23 -25.67
CA GLY A 320 -13.75 -7.63 -25.82
C GLY A 320 -12.69 -8.57 -25.24
N ASP A 321 -12.29 -9.57 -26.01
CA ASP A 321 -11.24 -10.53 -25.67
C ASP A 321 -9.83 -10.10 -26.10
N ALA A 322 -9.65 -8.90 -26.66
CA ALA A 322 -8.31 -8.33 -26.84
C ALA A 322 -7.65 -8.02 -25.48
N GLN A 323 -6.31 -8.00 -25.45
CA GLN A 323 -5.52 -7.66 -24.26
C GLN A 323 -5.83 -8.55 -23.03
N GLN A 324 -5.73 -9.87 -23.23
CA GLN A 324 -5.62 -10.85 -22.14
C GLN A 324 -4.36 -10.55 -21.32
N ILE A 325 -4.50 -10.38 -20.00
CA ILE A 325 -3.40 -10.09 -19.07
C ILE A 325 -2.84 -11.35 -18.41
N GLU A 326 -3.70 -12.33 -18.11
CA GLU A 326 -3.31 -13.65 -17.62
C GLU A 326 -3.46 -14.66 -18.78
N PRO A 327 -2.36 -15.17 -19.35
CA PRO A 327 -2.40 -15.90 -20.62
C PRO A 327 -2.96 -17.33 -20.54
N CYS A 328 -3.08 -17.95 -19.35
CA CYS A 328 -3.64 -19.30 -19.10
C CYS A 328 -3.26 -20.34 -20.16
N ARG A 329 -1.96 -20.64 -20.26
CA ARG A 329 -1.37 -21.58 -21.25
C ARG A 329 -1.10 -22.99 -20.69
N ALA A 330 -1.55 -23.29 -19.47
CA ALA A 330 -1.34 -24.59 -18.85
C ALA A 330 -2.27 -25.67 -19.45
N GLY A 331 -1.84 -26.93 -19.41
CA GLY A 331 -2.71 -28.08 -19.68
C GLY A 331 -3.64 -28.34 -18.51
N PHE A 332 -4.71 -27.56 -18.39
CA PHE A 332 -5.75 -27.74 -17.36
C PHE A 332 -6.42 -29.11 -17.49
N LYS A 333 -6.72 -29.76 -16.36
CA LYS A 333 -7.39 -31.06 -16.31
C LYS A 333 -8.91 -30.93 -16.28
N ALA A 334 -9.43 -29.80 -15.82
CA ALA A 334 -10.84 -29.48 -15.87
C ALA A 334 -11.10 -28.04 -16.34
N LEU A 335 -12.19 -27.81 -17.06
CA LEU A 335 -12.63 -26.49 -17.52
C LEU A 335 -12.75 -25.48 -16.37
N ALA A 336 -13.13 -25.93 -15.17
CA ALA A 336 -13.20 -25.08 -13.98
C ALA A 336 -11.83 -24.47 -13.59
N GLU A 337 -10.73 -25.20 -13.81
CA GLU A 337 -9.37 -24.71 -13.54
C GLU A 337 -8.95 -23.64 -14.56
N GLU A 338 -9.28 -23.84 -15.83
CA GLU A 338 -9.05 -22.86 -16.90
C GLU A 338 -9.87 -21.59 -16.68
N LEU A 339 -11.16 -21.74 -16.36
CA LEU A 339 -12.05 -20.61 -16.08
C LEU A 339 -11.66 -19.85 -14.80
N ALA A 340 -11.14 -20.55 -13.79
CA ALA A 340 -10.58 -19.93 -12.59
C ALA A 340 -9.30 -19.13 -12.92
N CYS A 341 -8.38 -19.71 -13.72
CA CYS A 341 -7.20 -19.01 -14.23
C CYS A 341 -7.59 -17.73 -15.01
N LEU A 342 -8.56 -17.81 -15.92
CA LEU A 342 -8.96 -16.70 -16.80
C LEU A 342 -9.69 -15.55 -16.08
N THR A 343 -9.84 -15.59 -14.75
CA THR A 343 -10.56 -14.56 -13.97
C THR A 343 -10.03 -13.13 -14.14
N PRO A 344 -8.70 -12.85 -14.19
CA PRO A 344 -8.20 -11.50 -14.40
C PRO A 344 -8.58 -10.90 -15.76
N ASN A 345 -8.86 -11.72 -16.78
CA ASN A 345 -9.25 -11.22 -18.10
C ASN A 345 -10.73 -10.79 -18.14
N ARG A 346 -11.57 -11.27 -17.21
CA ARG A 346 -12.97 -10.89 -17.08
C ARG A 346 -13.14 -9.59 -16.26
N ARG A 347 -12.43 -8.53 -16.64
CA ARG A 347 -12.35 -7.28 -15.87
C ARG A 347 -13.09 -6.11 -16.50
N VAL A 348 -13.40 -5.10 -15.69
CA VAL A 348 -13.51 -3.71 -16.10
C VAL A 348 -12.42 -2.93 -15.39
N GLU A 349 -11.55 -2.29 -16.16
CA GLU A 349 -10.61 -1.29 -15.67
C GLU A 349 -11.36 0.04 -15.47
N VAL A 350 -11.17 0.66 -14.30
CA VAL A 350 -11.71 1.95 -13.92
C VAL A 350 -10.56 2.91 -13.67
N ASP A 351 -10.38 3.87 -14.57
CA ASP A 351 -9.37 4.92 -14.48
C ASP A 351 -10.04 6.23 -14.04
N PHE A 352 -9.77 6.64 -12.80
CA PHE A 352 -10.22 7.89 -12.22
C PHE A 352 -9.17 8.98 -12.45
N SER A 353 -9.49 10.02 -13.21
CA SER A 353 -8.59 11.15 -13.47
C SER A 353 -9.08 12.46 -12.83
N TRP A 354 -8.14 13.31 -12.43
CA TRP A 354 -8.38 14.67 -11.95
C TRP A 354 -7.23 15.59 -12.35
N ALA A 355 -7.43 16.92 -12.28
CA ALA A 355 -6.35 17.88 -12.53
C ALA A 355 -5.21 17.70 -11.51
N GLY A 356 -3.97 17.60 -12.00
CA GLY A 356 -2.78 17.64 -11.15
C GLY A 356 -2.67 18.96 -10.39
N LYS A 357 -2.06 18.91 -9.20
CA LYS A 357 -1.68 20.10 -8.40
C LYS A 357 -0.25 20.51 -8.71
#